data_AF-A0A8H3E037-F1
#
_entry.id   AF-A0A8H3E037-F1
#
_cell.length_a   1.000
_cell.length_b   1.000
_cell.length_c   1.000
_cell.angle_alpha   90.00
_cell.angle_beta   90.00
_cell.angle_gamma   90.00
#
_symmetry.space_group_name_H-M   'P 1'
#
loop_
_entity.id
_entity.type
_entity.pdbx_description
1 polymer ?
#
loop_
_entity_poly.entity_id
_entity_poly.type
_entity_poly.pdbx_seq_one_letter_code
_entity_poly.pdbx_strand_id
1 'polypeptide(L)'
;MEHSATAEGGVEEYEAIVQNWKPCVDYADQPSQFVTRLAVQEAWRQAALIYLYMGMCEANSADDRIESLVGQVAQLASTVEAGSLFETHLFIPCLIAGVAARKEKHRTIFRKKIQASQKAEACLLRGADFAFVLDHLWHGAAAEGNPVTWDDYVRSRCLTLPVPADI
;
A
#
# COMPACT_ATOMS: atom_id res chain seq x y z
N MET A 1 -24.46 0.70 -25.27
CA MET A 1 -24.19 1.82 -24.34
C MET A 1 -24.85 1.48 -23.01
N GLU A 2 -24.40 0.41 -22.34
CA GLU A 2 -25.06 -0.14 -21.13
C GLU A 2 -24.07 -0.78 -20.11
N HIS A 3 -22.75 -0.57 -20.26
CA HIS A 3 -21.76 -1.15 -19.33
C HIS A 3 -21.35 -0.23 -18.17
N SER A 4 -21.87 1.00 -18.11
CA SER A 4 -21.39 2.01 -17.12
C SER A 4 -22.12 1.96 -15.77
N ALA A 5 -23.37 1.46 -15.72
CA ALA A 5 -24.21 1.62 -14.52
C ALA A 5 -24.02 0.53 -13.44
N THR A 6 -23.37 -0.59 -13.76
CA THR A 6 -23.17 -1.71 -12.83
C THR A 6 -21.85 -1.64 -12.05
N ALA A 7 -20.85 -0.92 -12.55
CA ALA A 7 -19.55 -0.80 -11.88
C ALA A 7 -19.57 0.22 -10.72
N GLU A 8 -20.28 1.34 -10.89
CA GLU A 8 -20.35 2.42 -9.89
C GLU A 8 -21.04 1.94 -8.59
N GLY A 9 -22.14 1.18 -8.70
CA GLY A 9 -22.85 0.65 -7.53
C GLY A 9 -22.06 -0.38 -6.72
N GLY A 10 -21.14 -1.12 -7.35
CA GLY A 10 -20.27 -2.07 -6.65
C GLY A 10 -19.15 -1.37 -5.86
N VAL A 11 -18.53 -0.34 -6.46
CA VAL A 11 -17.43 0.40 -5.82
C VAL A 11 -17.89 1.10 -4.54
N GLU A 12 -19.04 1.77 -4.56
CA GLU A 12 -19.60 2.46 -3.38
C GLU A 12 -19.91 1.46 -2.25
N GLU A 13 -20.40 0.27 -2.58
CA GLU A 13 -20.64 -0.80 -1.61
C GLU A 13 -19.32 -1.30 -0.99
N TYR A 14 -18.30 -1.57 -1.82
CA TYR A 14 -16.97 -1.98 -1.32
C TYR A 14 -16.32 -0.90 -0.46
N GLU A 15 -16.43 0.36 -0.86
CA GLU A 15 -15.94 1.49 -0.09
C GLU A 15 -16.62 1.55 1.28
N ALA A 16 -17.95 1.47 1.32
CA ALA A 16 -18.71 1.47 2.56
C ALA A 16 -18.34 0.28 3.47
N ILE A 17 -18.10 -0.90 2.90
CA ILE A 17 -17.65 -2.08 3.67
C ILE A 17 -16.29 -1.81 4.31
N VAL A 18 -15.31 -1.29 3.56
CA VAL A 18 -13.96 -1.03 4.08
C VAL A 18 -13.97 0.12 5.09
N GLN A 19 -14.78 1.15 4.90
CA GLN A 19 -14.92 2.25 5.85
C GLN A 19 -15.57 1.83 7.17
N ASN A 20 -16.56 0.92 7.12
CA ASN A 20 -17.27 0.44 8.31
C ASN A 20 -16.58 -0.75 9.01
N TRP A 21 -15.53 -1.31 8.39
CA TRP A 21 -14.75 -2.39 8.99
C TRP A 21 -14.11 -1.94 10.31
N LYS A 22 -14.10 -2.85 11.28
CA LYS A 22 -13.54 -2.60 12.61
C LYS A 22 -12.29 -3.45 12.87
N PRO A 23 -11.22 -2.86 13.44
CA PRO A 23 -10.06 -3.59 13.89
C PRO A 23 -10.42 -4.74 14.84
N CYS A 24 -9.70 -5.86 14.72
CA CYS A 24 -9.82 -6.97 15.66
C CYS A 24 -9.03 -6.63 16.93
N VAL A 25 -9.77 -6.54 18.03
CA VAL A 25 -9.30 -6.15 19.36
C VAL A 25 -9.17 -7.41 20.21
N ASP A 26 -7.93 -7.81 20.50
CA ASP A 26 -7.62 -8.83 21.50
C ASP A 26 -7.09 -8.13 22.76
N TYR A 27 -7.78 -8.36 23.88
CA TYR A 27 -7.47 -7.73 25.17
C TYR A 27 -6.45 -8.53 25.99
N ALA A 28 -6.02 -9.69 25.50
CA ALA A 28 -5.01 -10.51 26.16
C ALA A 28 -3.57 -10.01 25.91
N ASP A 29 -3.37 -9.09 24.95
CA ASP A 29 -2.04 -8.60 24.61
C ASP A 29 -1.46 -7.62 25.61
N GLN A 30 -0.14 -7.57 25.64
CA GLN A 30 0.59 -6.45 26.22
C GLN A 30 0.19 -5.14 25.53
N PRO A 31 0.07 -4.01 26.24
CA PRO A 31 -0.41 -2.75 25.67
C PRO A 31 0.34 -2.28 24.41
N SER A 32 1.65 -2.53 24.32
CA SER A 32 2.46 -2.19 23.14
C SER A 32 2.16 -3.07 21.92
N GLN A 33 1.94 -4.37 22.12
CA GLN A 33 1.55 -5.31 21.07
C GLN A 33 0.14 -5.01 20.56
N PHE A 34 -0.76 -4.64 21.48
CA PHE A 34 -2.10 -4.18 21.15
C PHE A 34 -2.10 -2.97 20.21
N VAL A 35 -1.39 -1.90 20.58
CA VAL A 35 -1.26 -0.69 19.75
C VAL A 35 -0.62 -1.02 18.39
N THR A 36 0.41 -1.85 18.38
CA THR A 36 1.09 -2.26 17.15
C THR A 36 0.17 -3.02 16.21
N ARG A 37 -0.61 -3.99 16.72
CA ARG A 37 -1.56 -4.74 15.90
C ARG A 37 -2.66 -3.83 15.34
N LEU A 38 -3.19 -2.92 16.15
CA LEU A 38 -4.16 -1.94 15.67
C LEU A 38 -3.58 -1.06 14.57
N ALA A 39 -2.33 -0.62 14.71
CA ALA A 39 -1.66 0.18 13.69
C ALA A 39 -1.51 -0.58 12.36
N VAL A 40 -1.13 -1.86 12.41
CA VAL A 40 -1.05 -2.74 11.23
C VAL A 40 -2.43 -2.91 10.59
N GLN A 41 -3.44 -3.23 11.39
CA GLN A 41 -4.82 -3.43 10.92
C GLN A 41 -5.39 -2.17 10.25
N GLU A 42 -5.17 -1.02 10.86
CA GLU A 42 -5.60 0.24 10.29
C GLU A 42 -4.81 0.56 9.00
N ALA A 43 -3.50 0.28 8.95
CA ALA A 43 -2.71 0.47 7.74
C ALA A 43 -3.25 -0.37 6.56
N TRP A 44 -3.73 -1.59 6.83
CA TRP A 44 -4.42 -2.42 5.83
C TRP A 44 -5.73 -1.80 5.35
N ARG A 45 -6.55 -1.26 6.26
CA ARG A 45 -7.80 -0.58 5.90
C ARG A 45 -7.55 0.61 4.97
N GLN A 46 -6.57 1.44 5.31
CA GLN A 46 -6.16 2.59 4.49
C GLN A 46 -5.61 2.15 3.12
N ALA A 47 -4.76 1.12 3.09
CA ALA A 47 -4.21 0.57 1.85
C ALA A 47 -5.29 -0.02 0.94
N ALA A 48 -6.30 -0.69 1.50
CA ALA A 48 -7.43 -1.20 0.75
C ALA A 48 -8.23 -0.08 0.05
N LEU A 49 -8.44 1.06 0.73
CA LEU A 49 -9.08 2.23 0.12
C LEU A 49 -8.21 2.85 -1.00
N ILE A 50 -6.89 2.93 -0.81
CA ILE A 50 -5.97 3.39 -1.87
C ILE A 50 -6.10 2.49 -3.10
N TYR A 51 -6.07 1.17 -2.90
CA TYR A 51 -6.20 0.21 -3.99
C TYR A 51 -7.57 0.27 -4.66
N LEU A 52 -8.65 0.45 -3.90
CA LEU A 52 -9.99 0.63 -4.44
C LEU A 52 -10.02 1.84 -5.38
N TYR A 53 -9.56 3.01 -4.91
CA TYR A 53 -9.61 4.22 -5.72
C TYR A 53 -8.68 4.17 -6.93
N MET A 54 -7.41 3.77 -6.77
CA MET A 54 -6.46 3.77 -7.87
C MET A 54 -6.60 2.59 -8.82
N GLY A 55 -6.89 1.41 -8.28
CA GLY A 55 -6.93 0.15 -9.03
C GLY A 55 -8.30 -0.16 -9.64
N MET A 56 -9.40 0.27 -9.00
CA MET A 56 -10.76 -0.04 -9.45
C MET A 56 -11.50 1.19 -10.00
N CYS A 57 -11.27 2.37 -9.43
CA CYS A 57 -11.92 3.62 -9.87
C CYS A 57 -11.08 4.44 -10.84
N GLU A 58 -9.92 3.93 -11.27
CA GLU A 58 -8.97 4.59 -12.18
C GLU A 58 -8.51 5.99 -11.71
N ALA A 59 -8.63 6.28 -10.41
CA ALA A 59 -8.12 7.53 -9.85
C ALA A 59 -6.58 7.54 -9.89
N ASN A 60 -6.01 8.75 -9.92
CA ASN A 60 -4.55 8.92 -9.83
C ASN A 60 -4.13 9.37 -8.43
N SER A 61 -2.84 9.29 -8.15
CA SER A 61 -2.26 9.58 -6.84
C SER A 61 -2.36 11.04 -6.39
N ALA A 62 -2.88 11.96 -7.21
CA ALA A 62 -3.12 13.36 -6.83
C ALA A 62 -4.54 13.61 -6.33
N ASP A 63 -5.41 12.60 -6.27
CA ASP A 63 -6.67 12.71 -5.53
C ASP A 63 -6.38 12.98 -4.05
N ASP A 64 -7.00 14.04 -3.50
CA ASP A 64 -6.82 14.47 -2.11
C ASP A 64 -7.14 13.35 -1.10
N ARG A 65 -8.11 12.47 -1.43
CA ARG A 65 -8.45 11.30 -0.62
C ARG A 65 -7.25 10.37 -0.56
N ILE A 66 -6.66 10.03 -1.71
CA ILE A 66 -5.49 9.15 -1.79
C ILE A 66 -4.31 9.77 -1.05
N GLU A 67 -4.02 11.06 -1.22
CA GLU A 67 -2.93 11.73 -0.49
C GLU A 67 -3.09 11.64 1.04
N SER A 68 -4.32 11.81 1.53
CA SER A 68 -4.64 11.67 2.96
C SER A 68 -4.42 10.25 3.45
N LEU A 69 -4.93 9.25 2.72
CA LEU A 69 -4.75 7.83 3.06
C LEU A 69 -3.25 7.45 3.10
N VAL A 70 -2.47 7.90 2.11
CA VAL A 70 -1.00 7.69 2.08
C VAL A 70 -0.33 8.28 3.32
N GLY A 71 -0.71 9.50 3.71
CA GLY A 71 -0.22 10.13 4.93
C GLY A 71 -0.53 9.31 6.18
N GLN A 72 -1.75 8.76 6.28
CA GLN A 72 -2.17 7.91 7.40
C GLN A 72 -1.37 6.61 7.45
N VAL A 73 -1.17 5.92 6.31
CA VAL A 73 -0.32 4.72 6.25
C VAL A 73 1.11 5.05 6.69
N ALA A 74 1.68 6.18 6.27
CA ALA A 74 3.03 6.58 6.67
C ALA A 74 3.13 6.82 8.19
N GLN A 75 2.12 7.43 8.80
CA GLN A 75 2.06 7.61 10.26
C GLN A 75 1.95 6.28 10.98
N LEU A 76 1.01 5.41 10.59
CA LEU A 76 0.80 4.09 11.19
C LEU A 76 2.04 3.19 11.03
N ALA A 77 2.69 3.22 9.87
CA ALA A 77 3.92 2.46 9.67
C ALA A 77 5.04 2.96 10.59
N SER A 78 5.07 4.26 10.91
CA SER A 78 6.07 4.85 11.80
C SER A 78 5.85 4.52 13.27
N THR A 79 4.63 4.16 13.70
CA THR A 79 4.35 3.73 15.09
C THR A 79 4.79 2.28 15.36
N VAL A 80 4.89 1.46 14.32
CA VAL A 80 5.35 0.07 14.45
C VAL A 80 6.87 0.04 14.62
N GLU A 81 7.33 -0.53 15.72
CA GLU A 81 8.76 -0.65 16.04
C GLU A 81 9.49 -1.52 15.02
N ALA A 82 10.71 -1.09 14.68
CA ALA A 82 11.59 -1.82 13.77
C ALA A 82 12.06 -3.13 14.41
N GLY A 83 12.02 -4.23 13.65
CA GLY A 83 12.37 -5.57 14.13
C GLY A 83 11.27 -6.28 14.92
N SER A 84 10.11 -5.64 15.10
CA SER A 84 8.92 -6.33 15.62
C SER A 84 8.40 -7.34 14.59
N LEU A 85 7.83 -8.46 15.06
CA LEU A 85 7.22 -9.45 14.16
C LEU A 85 6.10 -8.85 13.29
N PHE A 86 5.43 -7.82 13.82
CA PHE A 86 4.36 -7.09 13.16
C PHE A 86 4.83 -6.24 11.97
N GLU A 87 6.12 -5.89 11.90
CA GLU A 87 6.67 -5.10 10.79
C GLU A 87 6.57 -5.83 9.44
N THR A 88 6.61 -7.18 9.46
CA THR A 88 6.41 -8.00 8.25
C THR A 88 5.02 -7.80 7.65
N HIS A 89 4.00 -7.58 8.50
CA HIS A 89 2.63 -7.38 8.05
C HIS A 89 2.37 -5.98 7.45
N LEU A 90 3.35 -5.06 7.53
CA LEU A 90 3.28 -3.75 6.88
C LEU A 90 3.80 -3.77 5.44
N PHE A 91 4.40 -4.86 4.96
CA PHE A 91 4.96 -4.94 3.61
C PHE A 91 3.94 -4.53 2.54
N ILE A 92 2.77 -5.18 2.51
CA ILE A 92 1.74 -4.92 1.49
C ILE A 92 1.12 -3.53 1.65
N PRO A 93 0.70 -3.07 2.86
CA PRO A 93 0.23 -1.70 3.04
C PRO A 93 1.23 -0.64 2.58
N CYS A 94 2.52 -0.82 2.90
CA CYS A 94 3.58 0.11 2.49
C CYS A 94 3.85 0.05 0.98
N LEU A 95 3.72 -1.12 0.35
CA LEU A 95 3.83 -1.25 -1.10
C LEU A 95 2.72 -0.48 -1.81
N ILE A 96 1.46 -0.71 -1.42
CA ILE A 96 0.29 -0.02 -2.02
C ILE A 96 0.39 1.49 -1.79
N ALA A 97 0.65 1.93 -0.56
CA ALA A 97 0.83 3.35 -0.27
C ALA A 97 2.07 3.95 -0.95
N GLY A 98 3.11 3.15 -1.17
CA GLY A 98 4.33 3.52 -1.89
C GLY A 98 4.09 3.80 -3.37
N VAL A 99 3.20 3.04 -4.02
CA VAL A 99 2.74 3.33 -5.39
C VAL A 99 2.10 4.72 -5.48
N ALA A 100 1.22 5.02 -4.52
CA ALA A 100 0.51 6.29 -4.44
C ALA A 100 1.37 7.46 -3.87
N ALA A 101 2.61 7.21 -3.44
CA ALA A 101 3.39 8.20 -2.70
C ALA A 101 3.98 9.29 -3.63
N ARG A 102 3.49 10.51 -3.46
CA ARG A 102 4.01 11.70 -4.15
C ARG A 102 5.10 12.46 -3.39
N LYS A 103 5.15 12.33 -2.07
CA LYS A 103 6.07 13.07 -1.19
C LYS A 103 7.28 12.20 -0.84
N GLU A 104 8.47 12.74 -1.02
CA GLU A 104 9.73 12.01 -0.78
C GLU A 104 9.87 11.49 0.66
N LYS A 105 9.37 12.26 1.63
CA LYS A 105 9.28 11.83 3.03
C LYS A 105 8.50 10.52 3.20
N HIS A 106 7.38 10.37 2.50
CA HIS A 106 6.54 9.16 2.57
C HIS A 106 7.24 7.99 1.86
N ARG A 107 7.82 8.24 0.67
CA ARG A 107 8.61 7.24 -0.08
C ARG A 107 9.73 6.65 0.78
N THR A 108 10.46 7.49 1.50
CA THR A 108 11.53 7.06 2.42
C THR A 108 11.00 6.14 3.52
N ILE A 109 9.85 6.48 4.14
CA ILE A 109 9.24 5.65 5.19
C ILE A 109 8.85 4.28 4.64
N PHE A 110 8.11 4.25 3.51
CA PHE A 110 7.65 2.99 2.93
C PHE A 110 8.78 2.12 2.43
N ARG A 111 9.80 2.71 1.78
CA ARG A 111 11.00 2.01 1.36
C ARG A 111 11.69 1.31 2.53
N LYS A 112 11.89 2.04 3.64
CA LYS A 112 12.51 1.47 4.85
C LYS A 112 11.72 0.29 5.40
N LYS A 113 10.39 0.40 5.44
CA LYS A 113 9.50 -0.64 5.96
C LYS A 113 9.47 -1.88 5.07
N ILE A 114 9.39 -1.68 3.75
CA ILE A 114 9.50 -2.73 2.74
C ILE A 114 10.83 -3.46 2.87
N GLN A 115 11.94 -2.74 3.10
CA GLN A 115 13.25 -3.35 3.31
C GLN A 115 13.36 -4.12 4.63
N ALA A 116 12.77 -3.61 5.71
CA ALA A 116 12.78 -4.27 7.00
C ALA A 116 12.02 -5.61 6.96
N SER A 117 10.87 -5.67 6.26
CA SER A 117 10.08 -6.89 6.10
C SER A 117 10.77 -7.99 5.27
N GLN A 118 11.84 -7.68 4.53
CA GLN A 118 12.60 -8.67 3.76
C GLN A 118 13.41 -9.62 4.65
N LYS A 119 13.74 -9.21 5.87
CA LYS A 119 14.55 -10.01 6.80
C LYS A 119 13.75 -11.13 7.46
N ALA A 120 12.43 -11.11 7.33
CA ALA A 120 11.56 -12.17 7.80
C ALA A 120 11.43 -13.23 6.70
N GLU A 121 11.87 -14.47 6.97
CA GLU A 121 11.76 -15.62 6.06
C GLU A 121 10.32 -15.92 5.59
N ALA A 122 9.32 -15.31 6.24
CA ALA A 122 7.90 -15.51 5.99
C ALA A 122 7.31 -14.73 4.81
N CYS A 123 8.04 -13.80 4.18
CA CYS A 123 7.49 -13.09 3.01
C CYS A 123 7.62 -13.96 1.75
N LEU A 124 6.53 -14.62 1.37
CA LEU A 124 6.41 -15.42 0.13
C LEU A 124 6.71 -14.60 -1.15
N LEU A 125 6.64 -13.27 -1.05
CA LEU A 125 7.04 -12.34 -2.08
C LEU A 125 8.48 -11.95 -1.82
N ARG A 126 9.34 -12.03 -2.83
CA ARG A 126 10.73 -11.58 -2.78
C ARG A 126 10.74 -10.06 -2.59
N GLY A 127 10.51 -9.58 -1.36
CA GLY A 127 10.20 -8.17 -1.07
C GLY A 127 11.29 -7.18 -1.52
N ALA A 128 12.51 -7.66 -1.75
CA ALA A 128 13.61 -6.92 -2.38
C ALA A 128 13.27 -6.46 -3.79
N ASP A 129 12.59 -7.29 -4.56
CA ASP A 129 12.25 -7.06 -5.95
C ASP A 129 11.26 -5.89 -6.09
N PHE A 130 10.32 -5.75 -5.15
CA PHE A 130 9.33 -4.66 -5.15
C PHE A 130 9.89 -3.29 -4.75
N ALA A 131 10.98 -3.25 -3.96
CA ALA A 131 11.66 -1.99 -3.69
C ALA A 131 12.26 -1.39 -4.98
N PHE A 132 12.76 -2.23 -5.88
CA PHE A 132 13.26 -1.79 -7.20
C PHE A 132 12.13 -1.36 -8.14
N VAL A 133 10.97 -2.02 -8.08
CA VAL A 133 9.76 -1.59 -8.82
C VAL A 133 9.39 -0.16 -8.42
N LEU A 134 9.33 0.12 -7.12
CA LEU A 134 9.01 1.45 -6.60
C LEU A 134 10.08 2.47 -6.97
N ASP A 135 11.38 2.11 -6.95
CA ASP A 135 12.44 3.00 -7.41
C ASP A 135 12.27 3.37 -8.87
N HIS A 136 12.01 2.39 -9.75
CA HIS A 136 11.77 2.65 -11.16
C HIS A 136 10.56 3.58 -11.36
N LEU A 137 9.47 3.36 -10.62
CA LEU A 137 8.29 4.23 -10.65
C LEU A 137 8.62 5.67 -10.20
N TRP A 138 9.29 5.82 -9.05
CA TRP A 138 9.60 7.09 -8.42
C TRP A 138 10.60 7.95 -9.19
N HIS A 139 11.51 7.34 -9.94
CA HIS A 139 12.46 8.04 -10.81
C HIS A 139 11.96 8.15 -12.27
N GLY A 140 10.87 7.47 -12.61
CA GLY A 140 10.23 7.48 -13.92
C GLY A 140 8.93 8.27 -13.91
N ALA A 141 7.79 7.58 -14.03
CA ALA A 141 6.48 8.21 -14.14
C ALA A 141 6.11 9.11 -12.95
N ALA A 142 6.55 8.77 -11.74
CA ALA A 142 6.30 9.55 -10.53
C ALA A 142 7.44 10.52 -10.17
N ALA A 143 8.37 10.79 -11.08
CA ALA A 143 9.46 11.75 -10.86
C ALA A 143 8.90 13.11 -10.39
N GLU A 144 9.61 13.77 -9.49
CA GLU A 144 9.21 15.09 -8.93
C GLU A 144 7.83 15.11 -8.25
N GLY A 145 7.30 13.93 -7.89
CA GLY A 145 5.97 13.81 -7.30
C GLY A 145 4.84 13.94 -8.33
N ASN A 146 5.11 13.67 -9.61
CA ASN A 146 4.09 13.60 -10.64
C ASN A 146 2.99 12.58 -10.28
N PRO A 147 1.73 12.87 -10.61
CA PRO A 147 0.63 11.93 -10.38
C PRO A 147 0.83 10.66 -11.20
N VAL A 148 0.53 9.51 -10.60
CA VAL A 148 0.56 8.21 -11.28
C VAL A 148 -0.74 7.45 -11.08
N THR A 149 -1.02 6.56 -12.02
CA THR A 149 -2.12 5.60 -11.98
C THR A 149 -1.61 4.23 -11.53
N TRP A 150 -2.53 3.29 -11.29
CA TRP A 150 -2.16 1.91 -11.01
C TRP A 150 -1.43 1.24 -12.20
N ASP A 151 -1.76 1.63 -13.43
CA ASP A 151 -1.13 1.11 -14.65
C ASP A 151 0.35 1.52 -14.78
N ASP A 152 0.71 2.71 -14.32
CA ASP A 152 2.11 3.15 -14.28
C ASP A 152 2.96 2.26 -13.36
N TYR A 153 2.37 1.81 -12.25
CA TYR A 153 2.98 0.82 -11.37
C TYR A 153 3.08 -0.55 -12.04
N VAL A 154 1.99 -1.04 -12.66
CA VAL A 154 2.02 -2.33 -13.39
C VAL A 154 3.10 -2.32 -14.47
N ARG A 155 3.25 -1.23 -15.22
CA ARG A 155 4.30 -1.06 -16.22
C ARG A 155 5.69 -1.10 -15.60
N SER A 156 5.91 -0.37 -14.51
CA SER A 156 7.18 -0.40 -13.77
C SER A 156 7.51 -1.81 -13.27
N ARG A 157 6.51 -2.54 -12.78
CA ARG A 157 6.65 -3.94 -12.33
C ARG A 157 7.05 -4.86 -13.46
N CYS A 158 6.39 -4.76 -14.61
CA CYS A 158 6.70 -5.60 -15.78
C CYS A 158 8.10 -5.34 -16.34
N LEU A 159 8.59 -4.10 -16.28
CA LEU A 159 9.93 -3.73 -16.74
C LEU A 159 11.04 -4.17 -15.79
N THR A 160 10.79 -4.16 -14.48
CA THR A 160 11.80 -4.47 -13.46
C THR A 160 11.80 -5.94 -13.04
N LEU A 161 10.64 -6.61 -13.12
CA LEU A 161 10.44 -8.01 -12.74
C LEU A 161 9.75 -8.77 -13.88
N PRO A 162 10.45 -9.04 -14.98
CA PRO A 162 9.89 -9.79 -16.10
C PRO A 162 9.54 -11.21 -15.63
N VAL A 163 8.33 -11.65 -15.98
CA VAL A 163 7.94 -13.06 -15.83
C VAL A 163 8.67 -13.85 -16.91
N PRO A 164 9.42 -14.92 -16.59
CA PRO A 164 10.05 -15.77 -17.60
C PRO A 164 8.99 -16.25 -18.59
N ALA A 165 9.26 -16.11 -19.89
CA ALA A 165 8.32 -16.51 -20.95
C ALA A 165 8.20 -18.04 -21.12
N ASP A 166 8.99 -18.81 -20.38
CA ASP A 166 9.11 -20.25 -20.50
C ASP A 166 8.46 -20.95 -19.30
N ILE A 167 7.15 -21.20 -19.38
CA ILE A 167 6.45 -22.25 -18.62
C ILE A 167 5.51 -22.99 -19.59
#